data_AF-A0A9E5YM60-F1
#
_entry.id   AF-A0A9E5YM60-F1
#
_cell.length_a   1.000
_cell.length_b   1.000
_cell.length_c   1.000
_cell.angle_alpha   90.00
_cell.angle_beta   90.00
_cell.angle_gamma   90.00
#
_symmetry.space_group_name_H-M   'P 1'
#
loop_
_entity.id
_entity.type
_entity.pdbx_description
1 polymer ?
#
loop_
_entity_poly.entity_id
_entity_poly.type
_entity_poly.pdbx_seq_one_letter_code
_entity_poly.pdbx_strand_id
1 'polypeptide(L)'
;MDTINLFLLPSSIAQKQYEALRMYYVEGKTAKEVAEKFGYKHRGFTTIVTEFNKKLKNNDVEDLFFKSIQKGRKTTEKVIGAKDIVIDLRKSYHSVEEIKAIIDSKGFNISERTIYDIVKREGFSRLPRRTKLVKQELRLPKIQADKSHQLSFAPEKFKSTSAGVLCLLPYIKKFGISDAILQSDYPETKIINKLSSILSFVALKASNVRRYSSDDRWCMERGLGLFAGLNVLPKAAWYTSYSHRVTSDMNLKFLKSLHKI
;
A
#
# COMPACT_ATOMS: atom_id res chain seq x y z
N MET A 1 15.29 37.29 27.46
CA MET A 1 15.92 36.41 28.47
C MET A 1 17.40 36.35 28.16
N ASP A 2 18.24 36.65 29.14
CA ASP A 2 19.69 36.43 28.99
C ASP A 2 19.95 34.92 28.85
N THR A 3 20.73 34.53 27.84
CA THR A 3 20.98 33.11 27.51
C THR A 3 21.68 32.38 28.64
N ILE A 4 22.47 33.11 29.44
CA ILE A 4 23.18 32.59 30.61
C ILE A 4 22.19 32.22 31.73
N ASN A 5 21.13 33.01 31.91
CA ASN A 5 20.16 32.79 32.99
C ASN A 5 19.38 31.48 32.84
N LEU A 6 19.27 30.93 31.62
CA LEU A 6 18.65 29.62 31.41
C LEU A 6 19.40 28.50 32.17
N PHE A 7 20.73 28.60 32.27
CA PHE A 7 21.57 27.61 32.95
C PHE A 7 21.76 27.93 34.44
N LEU A 8 21.71 29.22 34.81
CA LEU A 8 21.85 29.65 36.21
C LEU A 8 20.56 29.52 37.02
N LEU A 9 19.40 29.59 36.36
CA LEU A 9 18.07 29.52 37.00
C LEU A 9 17.25 28.38 36.38
N PRO A 10 17.47 27.12 36.80
CA PRO A 10 16.75 25.98 36.26
C PRO A 10 15.24 26.11 36.47
N SER A 11 14.46 26.00 35.40
CA SER A 11 13.00 26.14 35.46
C SER A 11 12.28 24.81 35.73
N SER A 12 12.92 23.68 35.44
CA SER A 12 12.39 22.34 35.69
C SER A 12 13.20 21.58 36.73
N ILE A 13 12.55 20.66 37.45
CA ILE A 13 13.19 19.80 38.46
C ILE A 13 14.30 18.95 37.83
N ALA A 14 14.06 18.40 36.63
CA ALA A 14 15.04 17.58 35.90
C ALA A 14 16.29 18.39 35.52
N GLN A 15 16.11 19.62 35.03
CA GLN A 15 17.22 20.53 34.71
C GLN A 15 18.00 20.90 35.98
N LYS A 16 17.30 21.21 37.08
CA LYS A 16 17.92 21.51 38.38
C LYS A 16 18.78 20.34 38.88
N GLN A 17 18.26 19.12 38.78
CA GLN A 17 18.96 17.91 39.20
C GLN A 17 20.17 17.62 38.31
N TYR A 18 20.05 17.82 36.99
CA TYR A 18 21.14 17.69 36.03
C TYR A 18 22.28 18.69 36.34
N GLU A 19 21.97 19.97 36.50
CA GLU A 19 22.97 21.01 36.80
C GLU A 19 23.64 20.80 38.17
N ALA A 20 22.88 20.36 39.18
CA ALA A 20 23.43 20.04 40.49
C ALA A 20 24.39 18.84 40.45
N LEU A 21 24.03 17.76 39.74
CA LEU A 21 24.91 16.62 39.54
C LEU A 21 26.12 16.97 38.68
N ARG A 22 25.97 17.83 37.66
CA ARG A 22 27.07 18.36 36.86
C ARG A 22 28.05 19.15 37.74
N MET A 23 27.56 20.04 38.61
CA MET A 23 28.42 20.79 39.53
C MET A 23 29.16 19.87 40.53
N TYR A 24 28.52 18.80 40.98
CA TYR A 24 29.15 17.83 41.88
C TYR A 24 30.24 16.99 41.17
N TYR A 25 29.93 16.41 40.01
CA TYR A 25 30.85 15.48 39.33
C TYR A 25 31.88 16.16 38.42
N VAL A 26 31.52 17.25 37.75
CA VAL A 26 32.38 17.93 36.76
C VAL A 26 33.17 19.07 37.39
N GLU A 27 32.54 19.86 38.26
CA GLU A 27 33.20 21.02 38.92
C GLU A 27 33.85 20.64 40.26
N GLY A 28 33.70 19.39 40.72
CA GLY A 28 34.36 18.85 41.91
C GLY A 28 33.90 19.48 43.23
N LYS A 29 32.72 20.11 43.24
CA LYS A 29 32.18 20.80 44.43
C LYS A 29 31.65 19.79 45.43
N THR A 30 31.73 20.15 46.71
CA THR A 30 31.24 19.27 47.78
C THR A 30 29.71 19.17 47.76
N ALA A 31 29.17 18.05 48.26
CA ALA A 31 27.73 17.85 48.35
C ALA A 31 27.02 18.97 49.16
N LYS A 32 27.73 19.58 50.11
CA LYS A 32 27.23 20.71 50.91
C LYS A 32 27.11 21.99 50.08
N GLU A 33 28.16 22.36 49.35
CA GLU A 33 28.15 23.56 48.50
C GLU A 33 27.10 23.45 47.40
N VAL A 34 26.95 22.27 46.78
CA VAL A 34 25.94 22.05 45.74
C VAL A 34 24.53 22.11 46.32
N ALA A 35 24.32 21.52 47.51
CA ALA A 35 23.03 21.56 48.17
C ALA A 35 22.61 23.00 48.52
N GLU A 36 23.52 23.81 49.06
CA GLU A 36 23.26 25.22 49.36
C GLU A 36 22.95 26.02 48.09
N LYS A 37 23.75 25.90 47.03
CA LYS A 37 23.57 26.66 45.79
C LYS A 37 22.24 26.36 45.08
N PHE A 38 21.84 25.09 45.04
CA PHE A 38 20.59 24.68 44.39
C PHE A 38 19.41 24.58 45.37
N GLY A 39 19.56 24.95 46.65
CA GLY A 39 18.48 24.90 47.63
C GLY A 39 17.97 23.48 47.95
N TYR A 40 18.86 22.49 47.96
CA TYR A 40 18.60 21.17 48.52
C TYR A 40 19.03 21.11 49.99
N LYS A 41 18.42 20.21 50.78
CA LYS A 41 19.03 19.81 52.06
C LYS A 41 20.25 18.93 51.76
N HIS A 42 21.32 19.05 52.55
CA HIS A 42 22.54 18.22 52.39
C HIS A 42 22.22 16.72 52.26
N ARG A 43 21.37 16.21 53.16
CA ARG A 43 20.93 14.80 53.13
C ARG A 43 20.10 14.47 51.87
N GLY A 44 19.33 15.41 51.35
CA GLY A 44 18.56 15.22 50.12
C GLY A 44 19.45 15.12 48.88
N PHE A 45 20.47 15.97 48.79
CA PHE A 45 21.41 15.92 47.66
C PHE A 45 22.28 14.65 47.68
N THR A 46 22.73 14.22 48.85
CA THR A 46 23.46 12.94 48.99
C THR A 46 22.62 11.72 48.58
N THR A 47 21.30 11.72 48.83
CA THR A 47 20.38 10.70 48.29
C THR A 47 20.35 10.74 46.75
N ILE A 48 20.21 11.93 46.16
CA ILE A 48 20.20 12.12 44.69
C ILE A 48 21.48 11.55 44.06
N VAL A 49 22.64 11.84 44.65
CA VAL A 49 23.95 11.30 44.22
C VAL A 49 23.98 9.77 44.30
N THR A 50 23.47 9.20 45.40
CA THR A 50 23.45 7.75 45.63
C THR A 50 22.52 7.04 44.64
N GLU A 51 21.32 7.57 44.40
CA GLU A 51 20.38 7.04 43.41
C GLU A 51 20.94 7.13 41.99
N PHE A 52 21.57 8.25 41.64
CA PHE A 52 22.21 8.43 40.35
C PHE A 52 23.31 7.40 40.11
N ASN A 53 24.19 7.19 41.09
CA ASN A 53 25.22 6.15 41.03
C ASN A 53 24.64 4.74 40.91
N LYS A 54 23.53 4.46 41.60
CA LYS A 54 22.84 3.17 41.50
C LYS A 54 22.28 2.94 40.10
N LYS A 55 21.65 3.95 39.48
CA LYS A 55 21.14 3.89 38.11
C LYS A 55 22.27 3.65 37.09
N LEU A 56 23.38 4.36 37.22
CA LEU A 56 24.57 4.14 36.39
C LEU A 56 25.14 2.72 36.53
N LYS A 57 25.26 2.20 37.77
CA LYS A 57 25.73 0.83 38.01
C LYS A 57 24.83 -0.24 37.39
N ASN A 58 23.53 0.01 37.33
CA ASN A 58 22.55 -0.90 36.78
C ASN A 58 22.37 -0.77 35.25
N ASN A 59 23.18 0.07 34.57
CA ASN A 59 23.02 0.41 33.14
C ASN A 59 21.64 0.97 32.77
N ASP A 60 20.93 1.57 33.73
CA ASP A 60 19.64 2.24 33.52
C ASP A 60 19.88 3.72 33.16
N VAL A 61 20.39 3.93 31.95
CA VAL A 61 20.84 5.24 31.44
C VAL A 61 19.83 5.87 30.48
N GLU A 62 18.78 5.14 30.08
CA GLU A 62 17.72 5.69 29.24
C GLU A 62 16.94 6.77 30.00
N ASP A 63 16.77 7.94 29.37
CA ASP A 63 15.91 9.05 29.85
C ASP A 63 16.24 9.61 31.26
N LEU A 64 17.50 9.57 31.71
CA LEU A 64 17.90 10.08 33.05
C LEU A 64 17.48 11.53 33.35
N PHE A 65 17.65 12.43 32.37
CA PHE A 65 17.28 13.84 32.49
C PHE A 65 16.63 14.40 31.22
N PHE A 66 17.06 13.89 30.05
CA PHE A 66 16.61 14.35 28.74
C PHE A 66 16.14 13.15 27.92
N LYS A 67 15.01 13.31 27.25
CA LYS A 67 14.54 12.33 26.27
C LYS A 67 15.18 12.60 24.92
N SER A 68 15.64 11.53 24.26
CA SER A 68 16.07 11.64 22.88
C SER A 68 14.89 12.03 21.98
N ILE A 69 15.09 12.99 21.08
CA ILE A 69 14.07 13.37 20.09
C ILE A 69 13.98 12.24 19.06
N GLN A 70 12.96 11.39 19.20
CA GLN A 70 12.62 10.40 18.19
C GLN A 70 12.05 11.14 16.96
N LYS A 71 12.87 11.31 15.93
CA LYS A 71 12.41 11.88 14.64
C LYS A 71 11.30 10.99 14.09
N GLY A 72 10.12 11.58 13.85
CA GLY A 72 8.99 10.88 13.28
C GLY A 72 9.35 10.19 11.96
N ARG A 73 8.67 9.09 11.64
CA ARG A 73 8.92 8.31 10.43
C ARG A 73 8.76 9.20 9.19
N LYS A 74 9.82 9.33 8.40
CA LYS A 74 9.78 10.06 7.12
C LYS A 74 8.82 9.36 6.15
N THR A 75 8.06 10.16 5.41
CA THR A 75 7.24 9.66 4.30
C THR A 75 8.13 8.97 3.27
N THR A 76 7.79 7.73 2.91
CA THR A 76 8.57 6.94 1.95
C THR A 76 8.39 7.47 0.54
N GLU A 77 9.40 7.35 -0.33
CA GLU A 77 9.35 7.77 -1.74
C GLU A 77 8.15 7.18 -2.49
N LYS A 78 7.79 5.92 -2.21
CA LYS A 78 6.59 5.26 -2.77
C LYS A 78 5.30 6.01 -2.46
N VAL A 79 5.19 6.58 -1.26
CA VAL A 79 4.00 7.35 -0.84
C VAL A 79 3.98 8.71 -1.53
N ILE A 80 5.15 9.31 -1.75
CA ILE A 80 5.28 10.56 -2.50
C ILE A 80 4.85 10.34 -3.96
N GLY A 81 5.39 9.31 -4.62
CA GLY A 81 5.07 8.99 -6.02
C GLY A 81 3.62 8.54 -6.24
N ALA A 82 2.98 7.92 -5.25
CA ALA A 82 1.58 7.52 -5.34
C ALA A 82 0.59 8.64 -4.99
N LYS A 83 1.04 9.74 -4.38
CA LYS A 83 0.16 10.79 -3.83
C LYS A 83 -0.73 11.40 -4.92
N ASP A 84 -0.15 11.80 -6.04
CA ASP A 84 -0.88 12.46 -7.12
C ASP A 84 -1.89 11.49 -7.76
N ILE A 85 -1.51 10.22 -7.92
CA ILE A 85 -2.38 9.15 -8.43
C ILE A 85 -3.59 8.94 -7.49
N VAL A 86 -3.37 8.90 -6.17
CA VAL A 86 -4.45 8.79 -5.17
C VAL A 86 -5.42 9.96 -5.31
N ILE A 87 -4.89 11.19 -5.41
CA ILE A 87 -5.71 12.41 -5.50
C ILE A 87 -6.53 12.41 -6.79
N ASP A 88 -5.93 12.07 -7.92
CA ASP A 88 -6.62 12.05 -9.21
C ASP A 88 -7.70 10.98 -9.25
N LEU A 89 -7.42 9.77 -8.75
CA LEU A 89 -8.43 8.72 -8.62
C LEU A 89 -9.57 9.14 -7.69
N ARG A 90 -9.25 9.88 -6.63
CA ARG A 90 -10.23 10.40 -5.68
C ARG A 90 -11.12 11.47 -6.29
N LYS A 91 -10.56 12.39 -7.09
CA LYS A 91 -11.32 13.36 -7.89
C LYS A 91 -12.25 12.68 -8.88
N SER A 92 -11.83 11.55 -9.45
CA SER A 92 -12.68 10.67 -10.27
C SER A 92 -13.62 9.77 -9.46
N TYR A 93 -13.84 10.08 -8.17
CA TYR A 93 -14.85 9.47 -7.31
C TYR A 93 -14.63 7.98 -6.95
N HIS A 94 -13.37 7.51 -7.02
CA HIS A 94 -13.00 6.16 -6.57
C HIS A 94 -12.95 6.05 -5.03
N SER A 95 -13.36 4.89 -4.49
CA SER A 95 -13.24 4.54 -3.07
C SER A 95 -11.79 4.20 -2.69
N VAL A 96 -11.48 4.17 -1.39
CA VAL A 96 -10.16 3.76 -0.89
C VAL A 96 -9.79 2.34 -1.37
N GLU A 97 -10.74 1.42 -1.38
CA GLU A 97 -10.54 0.04 -1.85
C GLU A 97 -10.26 -0.02 -3.36
N GLU A 98 -11.00 0.76 -4.17
CA GLU A 98 -10.80 0.86 -5.61
C GLU A 98 -9.44 1.49 -5.94
N ILE A 99 -9.07 2.55 -5.21
CA ILE A 99 -7.76 3.20 -5.32
C ILE A 99 -6.65 2.19 -5.00
N LYS A 100 -6.80 1.42 -3.92
CA LYS A 100 -5.81 0.40 -3.53
C LYS A 100 -5.61 -0.64 -4.63
N ALA A 101 -6.69 -1.15 -5.24
CA ALA A 101 -6.58 -2.13 -6.32
C ALA A 101 -5.82 -1.58 -7.55
N ILE A 102 -6.08 -0.32 -7.92
CA ILE A 102 -5.42 0.35 -9.06
C ILE A 102 -3.94 0.65 -8.75
N ILE A 103 -3.65 1.07 -7.53
CA ILE A 103 -2.29 1.41 -7.11
C ILE A 103 -1.42 0.14 -6.96
N ASP A 104 -2.01 -0.97 -6.53
CA ASP A 104 -1.32 -2.27 -6.48
C ASP A 104 -0.97 -2.80 -7.87
N SER A 105 -1.86 -2.66 -8.85
CA SER A 105 -1.55 -3.06 -10.22
C SER A 105 -0.41 -2.23 -10.83
N LYS A 106 -0.11 -1.05 -10.25
CA LYS A 106 1.02 -0.19 -10.59
C LYS A 106 2.32 -0.49 -9.83
N GLY A 107 2.32 -1.48 -8.94
CA GLY A 107 3.49 -1.85 -8.14
C GLY A 107 3.73 -0.97 -6.91
N PHE A 108 2.82 -0.05 -6.61
CA PHE A 108 2.91 0.80 -5.42
C PHE A 108 2.27 0.09 -4.22
N ASN A 109 3.06 -0.61 -3.42
CA ASN A 109 2.53 -1.27 -2.22
C ASN A 109 2.33 -0.30 -1.04
N ILE A 110 1.22 0.43 -1.03
CA ILE A 110 0.80 1.33 0.07
C ILE A 110 -0.44 0.79 0.80
N SER A 111 -0.58 1.06 2.10
CA SER A 111 -1.73 0.55 2.87
C SER A 111 -3.01 1.36 2.60
N GLU A 112 -4.19 0.74 2.77
CA GLU A 112 -5.48 1.44 2.69
C GLU A 112 -5.56 2.58 3.71
N ARG A 113 -4.94 2.44 4.89
CA ARG A 113 -4.82 3.50 5.89
C ARG A 113 -4.02 4.69 5.36
N THR A 114 -2.90 4.44 4.69
CA THR A 114 -2.09 5.50 4.06
C THR A 114 -2.89 6.23 2.98
N ILE A 115 -3.65 5.50 2.15
CA ILE A 115 -4.54 6.10 1.15
C ILE A 115 -5.61 6.97 1.83
N TYR A 116 -6.24 6.45 2.89
CA TYR A 116 -7.21 7.21 3.68
C TYR A 116 -6.61 8.49 4.27
N ASP A 117 -5.40 8.42 4.84
CA ASP A 117 -4.71 9.56 5.42
C ASP A 117 -4.36 10.62 4.37
N ILE A 118 -3.96 10.21 3.16
CA ILE A 118 -3.76 11.13 2.03
C ILE A 118 -5.07 11.82 1.67
N VAL A 119 -6.14 11.05 1.46
CA VAL A 119 -7.47 11.56 1.09
C VAL A 119 -8.00 12.53 2.16
N LYS A 120 -7.84 12.20 3.44
CA LYS A 120 -8.26 13.03 4.58
C LYS A 120 -7.45 14.32 4.68
N ARG A 121 -6.12 14.25 4.49
CA ARG A 121 -5.24 15.43 4.54
C ARG A 121 -5.53 16.42 3.42
N GLU A 122 -5.91 15.92 2.24
CA GLU A 122 -6.29 16.73 1.09
C GLU A 122 -7.75 17.24 1.17
N GLY A 123 -8.46 16.98 2.28
CA GLY A 123 -9.78 17.57 2.55
C GLY A 123 -10.97 16.87 1.86
N PHE A 124 -10.78 15.69 1.27
CA PHE A 124 -11.88 14.95 0.66
C PHE A 124 -12.82 14.36 1.73
N SER A 125 -14.12 14.62 1.59
CA SER A 125 -15.16 14.02 2.43
C SER A 125 -15.37 12.53 2.13
N ARG A 126 -16.07 11.81 3.02
CA ARG A 126 -16.48 10.42 2.80
C ARG A 126 -17.42 10.34 1.58
N LEU A 127 -17.26 9.31 0.73
CA LEU A 127 -18.21 9.12 -0.37
C LEU A 127 -19.59 8.77 0.19
N PRO A 128 -20.67 9.34 -0.39
CA PRO A 128 -22.01 8.84 -0.15
C PRO A 128 -22.16 7.42 -0.71
N ARG A 129 -23.25 6.75 -0.32
CA ARG A 129 -23.60 5.46 -0.89
C ARG A 129 -23.84 5.61 -2.40
N ARG A 130 -23.06 4.89 -3.21
CA ARG A 130 -23.12 4.93 -4.68
C ARG A 130 -24.02 3.82 -5.23
N THR A 131 -24.83 4.12 -6.23
CA THR A 131 -25.58 3.11 -7.00
C THR A 131 -24.64 2.33 -7.93
N LYS A 132 -25.10 1.19 -8.48
CA LYS A 132 -24.30 0.39 -9.42
C LYS A 132 -23.93 1.18 -10.69
N LEU A 133 -24.85 2.01 -11.21
CA LEU A 133 -24.63 2.84 -12.40
C LEU A 133 -23.49 3.85 -12.17
N VAL A 134 -23.51 4.57 -11.05
CA VAL A 134 -22.46 5.53 -10.69
C VAL A 134 -21.08 4.87 -10.60
N LYS A 135 -21.00 3.62 -10.11
CA LYS A 135 -19.73 2.87 -10.08
C LYS A 135 -19.23 2.48 -11.48
N GLN A 136 -20.15 2.18 -12.40
CA GLN A 136 -19.82 1.82 -13.79
C GLN A 136 -19.29 3.03 -14.58
N GLU A 137 -19.79 4.22 -14.29
CA GLU A 137 -19.45 5.46 -15.02
C GLU A 137 -18.20 6.18 -14.50
N LEU A 138 -17.56 5.68 -13.43
CA LEU A 138 -16.31 6.24 -12.95
C LEU A 138 -15.26 6.21 -14.06
N ARG A 139 -14.69 7.37 -14.36
CA ARG A 139 -13.63 7.50 -15.36
C ARG A 139 -12.29 7.23 -14.70
N LEU A 140 -11.41 6.46 -15.34
CA LEU A 140 -10.02 6.45 -14.93
C LEU A 140 -9.37 7.80 -15.28
N PRO A 141 -8.53 8.36 -14.40
CA PRO A 141 -7.61 9.44 -14.77
C PRO A 141 -6.66 8.94 -15.88
N LYS A 142 -5.85 9.84 -16.47
CA LYS A 142 -4.83 9.51 -17.48
C LYS A 142 -3.66 8.68 -16.90
N ILE A 143 -3.97 7.54 -16.30
CA ILE A 143 -3.03 6.56 -15.82
C ILE A 143 -2.87 5.55 -16.94
N GLN A 144 -1.66 5.40 -17.49
CA GLN A 144 -1.42 4.38 -18.50
C GLN A 144 -1.58 3.01 -17.86
N ALA A 145 -2.35 2.07 -18.41
CA ALA A 145 -2.32 0.69 -17.91
C ALA A 145 -1.02 -0.01 -18.33
N ASP A 146 -0.55 -0.94 -17.49
CA ASP A 146 0.62 -1.77 -17.79
C ASP A 146 0.36 -2.66 -19.02
N LYS A 147 1.42 -3.03 -19.73
CA LYS A 147 1.30 -3.96 -20.85
C LYS A 147 1.04 -5.36 -20.32
N SER A 148 0.05 -6.04 -20.90
CA SER A 148 -0.23 -7.44 -20.58
C SER A 148 0.92 -8.35 -20.98
N HIS A 149 1.32 -9.21 -20.06
CA HIS A 149 2.30 -10.28 -20.26
C HIS A 149 1.98 -11.46 -19.34
N GLN A 150 2.54 -12.63 -19.67
CA GLN A 150 2.38 -13.83 -18.86
C GLN A 150 2.96 -13.70 -17.46
N LEU A 151 2.31 -14.35 -16.50
CA LEU A 151 2.78 -14.41 -15.13
C LEU A 151 3.94 -15.36 -14.93
N SER A 152 4.88 -14.93 -14.08
CA SER A 152 5.95 -15.76 -13.52
C SER A 152 5.51 -16.54 -12.27
N PHE A 153 4.27 -16.35 -11.79
CA PHE A 153 3.71 -16.94 -10.57
C PHE A 153 4.56 -16.73 -9.30
N ALA A 154 5.39 -15.67 -9.27
CA ALA A 154 6.14 -15.29 -8.08
C ALA A 154 5.20 -14.88 -6.93
N PRO A 155 5.57 -15.14 -5.65
CA PRO A 155 4.76 -14.72 -4.51
C PRO A 155 4.56 -13.20 -4.49
N GLU A 156 3.31 -12.76 -4.47
CA GLU A 156 2.94 -11.35 -4.42
C GLU A 156 1.69 -11.12 -3.55
N LYS A 157 1.45 -9.87 -3.16
CA LYS A 157 0.26 -9.46 -2.40
C LYS A 157 -0.35 -8.23 -3.06
N PHE A 158 -1.63 -8.31 -3.40
CA PHE A 158 -2.37 -7.22 -4.02
C PHE A 158 -3.84 -7.25 -3.59
N LYS A 159 -4.51 -6.10 -3.66
CA LYS A 159 -5.96 -6.00 -3.53
C LYS A 159 -6.65 -6.28 -4.86
N SER A 160 -7.73 -7.06 -4.81
CA SER A 160 -8.61 -7.28 -5.94
C SER A 160 -10.07 -7.08 -5.52
N THR A 161 -10.84 -6.42 -6.37
CA THR A 161 -12.30 -6.27 -6.21
C THR A 161 -13.06 -7.35 -6.98
N SER A 162 -12.38 -8.07 -7.88
CA SER A 162 -12.95 -9.10 -8.75
C SER A 162 -12.44 -10.51 -8.46
N ALA A 163 -11.78 -10.74 -7.31
CA ALA A 163 -11.17 -12.01 -6.94
C ALA A 163 -12.13 -13.21 -6.99
N GLY A 164 -13.43 -13.00 -6.84
CA GLY A 164 -14.44 -14.05 -6.96
C GLY A 164 -14.45 -14.78 -8.31
N VAL A 165 -13.92 -14.17 -9.38
CA VAL A 165 -13.76 -14.83 -10.68
C VAL A 165 -12.84 -16.05 -10.61
N LEU A 166 -11.87 -16.06 -9.68
CA LEU A 166 -10.93 -17.16 -9.49
C LEU A 166 -11.63 -18.47 -9.11
N CYS A 167 -12.82 -18.38 -8.49
CA CYS A 167 -13.65 -19.54 -8.17
C CYS A 167 -14.11 -20.32 -9.42
N LEU A 168 -14.00 -19.74 -10.63
CA LEU A 168 -14.32 -20.43 -11.88
C LEU A 168 -13.17 -21.33 -12.38
N LEU A 169 -11.92 -21.08 -11.95
CA LEU A 169 -10.75 -21.82 -12.43
C LEU A 169 -10.82 -23.34 -12.13
N PRO A 170 -11.24 -23.80 -10.93
CA PRO A 170 -11.39 -25.22 -10.67
C PRO A 170 -12.40 -25.89 -11.59
N TYR A 171 -13.49 -25.20 -11.96
CA TYR A 171 -14.50 -25.73 -12.89
C TYR A 171 -13.95 -25.80 -14.33
N ILE A 172 -13.23 -24.75 -14.77
CA ILE A 172 -12.56 -24.75 -16.08
C ILE A 172 -11.63 -25.96 -16.21
N LYS A 173 -10.89 -26.30 -15.14
CA LYS A 173 -10.03 -27.49 -15.16
C LYS A 173 -10.81 -28.79 -15.04
N LYS A 174 -11.77 -28.87 -14.12
CA LYS A 174 -12.58 -30.09 -13.86
C LYS A 174 -13.32 -30.57 -15.11
N PHE A 175 -13.91 -29.65 -15.86
CA PHE A 175 -14.67 -29.98 -17.06
C PHE A 175 -13.81 -30.05 -18.33
N GLY A 176 -12.48 -30.05 -18.23
CA GLY A 176 -11.60 -30.14 -19.40
C GLY A 176 -11.64 -28.92 -20.33
N ILE A 177 -12.28 -27.81 -19.93
CA ILE A 177 -12.43 -26.61 -20.76
C ILE A 177 -11.05 -26.01 -21.08
N SER A 178 -10.12 -26.02 -20.12
CA SER A 178 -8.74 -25.57 -20.39
C SER A 178 -8.09 -26.33 -21.53
N ASP A 179 -8.32 -27.64 -21.59
CA ASP A 179 -7.66 -28.55 -22.51
C ASP A 179 -8.30 -28.42 -23.91
N ALA A 180 -9.63 -28.28 -23.96
CA ALA A 180 -10.36 -27.92 -25.19
C ALA A 180 -9.94 -26.55 -25.75
N ILE A 181 -9.68 -25.56 -24.89
CA ILE A 181 -9.15 -24.26 -25.34
C ILE A 181 -7.77 -24.44 -25.97
N LEU A 182 -6.87 -25.16 -25.31
CA LEU A 182 -5.50 -25.37 -25.82
C LEU A 182 -5.47 -26.08 -27.18
N GLN A 183 -6.39 -27.03 -27.39
CA GLN A 183 -6.52 -27.80 -28.64
C GLN A 183 -7.28 -27.06 -29.75
N SER A 184 -7.87 -25.90 -29.50
CA SER A 184 -8.69 -25.21 -30.51
C SER A 184 -7.84 -24.50 -31.57
N ASP A 185 -8.46 -24.07 -32.67
CA ASP A 185 -7.81 -23.29 -33.72
C ASP A 185 -7.72 -21.79 -33.39
N TYR A 186 -8.00 -21.38 -32.14
CA TYR A 186 -8.02 -19.97 -31.78
C TYR A 186 -6.65 -19.30 -31.89
N PRO A 187 -6.61 -18.01 -32.28
CA PRO A 187 -5.37 -17.30 -32.47
C PRO A 187 -4.62 -17.10 -31.16
N GLU A 188 -3.30 -17.02 -31.25
CA GLU A 188 -2.45 -16.65 -30.12
C GLU A 188 -1.37 -15.67 -30.56
N THR A 189 -0.56 -15.22 -29.62
CA THR A 189 0.58 -14.34 -29.86
C THR A 189 1.77 -14.80 -29.02
N LYS A 190 2.97 -14.32 -29.34
CA LYS A 190 4.17 -14.60 -28.53
C LYS A 190 4.04 -14.16 -27.07
N ILE A 191 3.19 -13.16 -26.78
CA ILE A 191 3.04 -12.56 -25.45
C ILE A 191 1.86 -13.18 -24.69
N ILE A 192 0.76 -13.47 -25.39
CA ILE A 192 -0.49 -13.99 -24.82
C ILE A 192 -0.86 -15.25 -25.58
N ASN A 193 -0.82 -16.38 -24.87
CA ASN A 193 -1.17 -17.69 -25.42
C ASN A 193 -2.68 -17.85 -25.60
N LYS A 194 -3.09 -18.94 -26.24
CA LYS A 194 -4.51 -19.27 -26.51
C LYS A 194 -5.37 -19.33 -25.25
N LEU A 195 -4.89 -19.96 -24.18
CA LEU A 195 -5.61 -20.10 -22.92
C LEU A 195 -5.86 -18.74 -22.26
N SER A 196 -4.80 -17.95 -22.07
CA SER A 196 -4.88 -16.59 -21.53
C SER A 196 -5.77 -15.70 -22.38
N SER A 197 -5.77 -15.88 -23.70
CA SER A 197 -6.61 -15.11 -24.60
C SER A 197 -8.09 -15.36 -24.34
N ILE A 198 -8.53 -16.63 -24.31
CA ILE A 198 -9.93 -16.97 -24.04
C ILE A 198 -10.31 -16.63 -22.60
N LEU A 199 -9.45 -16.90 -21.62
CA LEU A 199 -9.71 -16.53 -20.23
C LEU A 199 -9.79 -15.02 -20.03
N SER A 200 -9.16 -14.19 -20.87
CA SER A 200 -9.34 -12.74 -20.83
C SER A 200 -10.77 -12.34 -21.21
N PHE A 201 -11.38 -12.98 -22.21
CA PHE A 201 -12.79 -12.78 -22.54
C PHE A 201 -13.73 -13.31 -21.45
N VAL A 202 -13.43 -14.47 -20.87
CA VAL A 202 -14.22 -15.03 -19.75
C VAL A 202 -14.14 -14.12 -18.53
N ALA A 203 -12.96 -13.62 -18.19
CA ALA A 203 -12.77 -12.66 -17.10
C ALA A 203 -13.64 -11.42 -17.31
N LEU A 204 -13.65 -10.86 -18.52
CA LEU A 204 -14.50 -9.71 -18.82
C LEU A 204 -15.99 -10.03 -18.69
N LYS A 205 -16.44 -11.20 -19.14
CA LYS A 205 -17.83 -11.62 -19.05
C LYS A 205 -18.28 -11.93 -17.62
N ALA A 206 -17.40 -12.51 -16.82
CA ALA A 206 -17.64 -12.77 -15.41
C ALA A 206 -17.54 -11.49 -14.56
N SER A 207 -16.70 -10.54 -14.99
CA SER A 207 -16.68 -9.21 -14.43
C SER A 207 -17.93 -8.44 -14.86
N ASN A 208 -18.49 -7.61 -13.99
CA ASN A 208 -19.70 -6.82 -14.28
C ASN A 208 -19.41 -5.61 -15.18
N VAL A 209 -18.45 -5.76 -16.10
CA VAL A 209 -17.94 -4.74 -17.01
C VAL A 209 -18.83 -4.74 -18.26
N ARG A 210 -19.13 -3.54 -18.78
CA ARG A 210 -19.87 -3.39 -20.04
C ARG A 210 -19.03 -3.90 -21.23
N ARG A 211 -19.52 -3.72 -22.46
CA ARG A 211 -18.79 -4.09 -23.68
C ARG A 211 -17.36 -3.53 -23.64
N TYR A 212 -16.37 -4.34 -24.03
CA TYR A 212 -14.95 -3.98 -24.03
C TYR A 212 -14.58 -2.86 -25.01
N SER A 213 -15.54 -2.31 -25.75
CA SER A 213 -15.34 -1.16 -26.64
C SER A 213 -15.49 0.18 -25.91
N SER A 214 -15.89 0.18 -24.64
CA SER A 214 -16.36 1.40 -23.95
C SER A 214 -15.36 2.04 -22.98
N ASP A 215 -14.37 1.30 -22.46
CA ASP A 215 -13.35 1.80 -21.53
C ASP A 215 -12.18 0.78 -21.46
N ASP A 216 -11.13 1.01 -20.68
CA ASP A 216 -10.01 0.08 -20.43
C ASP A 216 -9.83 -0.23 -18.93
N ARG A 217 -10.85 0.02 -18.08
CA ARG A 217 -10.70 -0.02 -16.61
C ARG A 217 -10.23 -1.35 -16.04
N TRP A 218 -10.64 -2.44 -16.68
CA TRP A 218 -10.23 -3.78 -16.27
C TRP A 218 -8.71 -4.01 -16.39
N CYS A 219 -8.01 -3.20 -17.20
CA CYS A 219 -6.55 -3.26 -17.33
C CYS A 219 -5.83 -2.79 -16.06
N MET A 220 -6.54 -2.21 -15.09
CA MET A 220 -5.99 -1.78 -13.81
C MET A 220 -6.28 -2.75 -12.67
N GLU A 221 -6.84 -3.93 -12.96
CA GLU A 221 -7.27 -4.90 -11.97
C GLU A 221 -6.41 -6.17 -12.06
N ARG A 222 -5.67 -6.43 -10.98
CA ARG A 222 -4.68 -7.52 -10.91
C ARG A 222 -5.32 -8.91 -10.82
N GLY A 223 -6.48 -9.04 -10.17
CA GLY A 223 -7.19 -10.31 -10.01
C GLY A 223 -7.79 -10.88 -11.30
N LEU A 224 -8.31 -10.02 -12.18
CA LEU A 224 -8.75 -10.39 -13.53
C LEU A 224 -7.56 -10.82 -14.40
N GLY A 225 -6.42 -10.14 -14.25
CA GLY A 225 -5.16 -10.58 -14.85
C GLY A 225 -4.77 -11.97 -14.36
N LEU A 226 -4.73 -12.18 -13.03
CA LEU A 226 -4.40 -13.46 -12.42
C LEU A 226 -5.30 -14.60 -12.93
N PHE A 227 -6.60 -14.36 -13.07
CA PHE A 227 -7.53 -15.32 -13.64
C PHE A 227 -7.14 -15.77 -15.06
N ALA A 228 -6.70 -14.83 -15.89
CA ALA A 228 -6.24 -15.13 -17.25
C ALA A 228 -4.77 -15.60 -17.33
N GLY A 229 -4.07 -15.73 -16.19
CA GLY A 229 -2.62 -16.03 -16.17
C GLY A 229 -1.74 -14.88 -16.66
N LEU A 230 -2.22 -13.63 -16.55
CA LEU A 230 -1.53 -12.40 -16.97
C LEU A 230 -1.31 -11.45 -15.78
N ASN A 231 -0.40 -10.47 -15.92
CA ASN A 231 -0.28 -9.38 -14.94
C ASN A 231 -1.56 -8.53 -14.88
N VAL A 232 -2.04 -8.07 -16.03
CA VAL A 232 -3.31 -7.37 -16.19
C VAL A 232 -3.96 -7.81 -17.50
N LEU A 233 -5.27 -7.66 -17.60
CA LEU A 233 -6.00 -7.96 -18.83
C LEU A 233 -5.58 -7.01 -19.97
N PRO A 234 -5.66 -7.46 -21.25
CA PRO A 234 -5.32 -6.63 -22.41
C PRO A 234 -6.21 -5.41 -22.58
N LYS A 235 -5.74 -4.42 -23.34
CA LYS A 235 -6.52 -3.22 -23.71
C LYS A 235 -7.59 -3.53 -24.76
N ALA A 236 -8.60 -2.69 -24.87
CA ALA A 236 -9.72 -2.79 -25.82
C ALA A 236 -9.25 -3.05 -27.26
N ALA A 237 -8.19 -2.37 -27.71
CA ALA A 237 -7.62 -2.56 -29.05
C ALA A 237 -7.16 -4.01 -29.30
N TRP A 238 -6.62 -4.69 -28.28
CA TRP A 238 -6.23 -6.08 -28.39
C TRP A 238 -7.45 -6.99 -28.56
N TYR A 239 -8.54 -6.77 -27.81
CA TYR A 239 -9.77 -7.55 -27.94
C TYR A 239 -10.39 -7.40 -29.33
N THR A 240 -10.44 -6.18 -29.86
CA THR A 240 -10.94 -5.92 -31.21
C THR A 240 -10.09 -6.65 -32.25
N SER A 241 -8.77 -6.50 -32.19
CA SER A 241 -7.83 -7.18 -33.10
C SER A 241 -7.91 -8.71 -32.99
N TYR A 242 -8.05 -9.24 -31.77
CA TYR A 242 -8.22 -10.67 -31.55
C TYR A 242 -9.51 -11.19 -32.18
N SER A 243 -10.64 -10.54 -31.90
CA SER A 243 -11.95 -10.93 -32.43
C SER A 243 -11.99 -10.91 -33.96
N HIS A 244 -11.29 -9.97 -34.62
CA HIS A 244 -11.16 -9.94 -36.08
C HIS A 244 -10.44 -11.16 -36.67
N ARG A 245 -9.58 -11.83 -35.90
CA ARG A 245 -8.86 -13.04 -36.34
C ARG A 245 -9.65 -14.33 -36.09
N VAL A 246 -10.74 -14.27 -35.33
CA VAL A 246 -11.58 -15.42 -35.04
C VAL A 246 -12.59 -15.63 -36.15
N THR A 247 -12.62 -16.83 -36.73
CA THR A 247 -13.57 -17.19 -37.79
C THR A 247 -14.72 -18.06 -37.27
N SER A 248 -15.82 -18.13 -38.03
CA SER A 248 -16.95 -18.99 -37.70
C SER A 248 -16.59 -20.47 -37.65
N ASP A 249 -15.66 -20.93 -38.50
CA ASP A 249 -15.17 -22.32 -38.50
C ASP A 249 -14.43 -22.67 -37.20
N MET A 250 -13.55 -21.78 -36.72
CA MET A 250 -12.87 -21.94 -35.43
C MET A 250 -13.88 -22.08 -34.28
N ASN A 251 -14.91 -21.22 -34.27
CA ASN A 251 -15.97 -21.29 -33.26
C ASN A 251 -16.76 -22.61 -33.33
N LEU A 252 -17.13 -23.06 -34.53
CA LEU A 252 -17.87 -24.30 -34.70
C LEU A 252 -17.05 -25.52 -34.23
N LYS A 253 -15.76 -25.58 -34.58
CA LYS A 253 -14.86 -26.64 -34.11
C LYS A 253 -14.70 -26.62 -32.60
N PHE A 254 -14.52 -25.44 -32.01
CA PHE A 254 -14.42 -25.31 -30.55
C PHE A 254 -15.72 -25.76 -29.86
N LEU A 255 -16.89 -25.34 -30.34
CA LEU A 255 -18.18 -25.80 -29.81
C LEU A 255 -18.37 -27.32 -29.92
N LYS A 256 -17.97 -27.91 -31.05
CA LYS A 256 -17.96 -29.38 -31.21
C LYS A 256 -17.01 -30.06 -30.22
N SER A 257 -15.86 -29.46 -29.93
CA SER A 257 -14.93 -29.96 -28.91
C SER A 257 -15.54 -29.87 -27.50
N LEU A 258 -16.20 -28.75 -27.18
CA LEU A 258 -16.88 -28.56 -25.89
C LEU A 258 -18.06 -29.51 -25.70
N HIS A 259 -18.72 -29.96 -26.77
CA HIS A 259 -19.81 -30.92 -26.67
C HIS A 259 -19.34 -32.35 -26.30
N LYS A 260 -18.04 -32.63 -26.44
CA LYS A 260 -17.45 -33.96 -26.18
C LYS A 260 -16.89 -34.12 -24.77
N ILE A 261 -16.85 -33.05 -23.97
CA ILE A 261 -16.32 -33.02 -22.59
C ILE A 261 -17.46 -32.79 -21.61
#